data_AF-A0A943JLB6-F1
#
_entry.id   AF-A0A943JLB6-F1
#
_cell.length_a   1.000
_cell.length_b   1.000
_cell.length_c   1.000
_cell.angle_alpha   90.00
_cell.angle_beta   90.00
_cell.angle_gamma   90.00
#
_symmetry.space_group_name_H-M   'P 1'
#
loop_
_entity.id
_entity.type
_entity.pdbx_description
1 polymer ?
#
loop_
_entity_poly.entity_id
_entity_poly.type
_entity_poly.pdbx_seq_one_letter_code
_entity_poly.pdbx_strand_id
1 'polypeptide(L)'
;MKEIGERLREARESIGISIDEVSEDLKLDQEQIINVENGNVDAFKDIFNLKYFIRDYAKYLGLDKEEMVDDFNEYLFDYTSKLSLEDIKKEVSLKDDGPRIQSPYTLESKDEKKRLMLTYIIMGLLLVVIGYFVVTMIIGNNDDINDQIVMRDVK
;
A
#
# COMPACT_ATOMS: atom_id res chain seq x y z
N MET A 1 -4.72 -21.27 22.45
CA MET A 1 -5.85 -21.20 21.51
C MET A 1 -6.90 -22.29 21.75
N LYS A 2 -6.55 -23.59 21.78
CA LYS A 2 -7.56 -24.66 22.00
C LYS A 2 -8.43 -24.42 23.23
N GLU A 3 -7.83 -24.04 24.36
CA GLU A 3 -8.56 -23.71 25.59
C GLU A 3 -9.54 -22.55 25.43
N ILE A 4 -9.17 -21.50 24.68
CA ILE A 4 -10.04 -20.36 24.38
C ILE A 4 -11.24 -20.82 23.53
N GLY A 5 -10.98 -21.66 22.52
CA GLY A 5 -12.01 -22.22 21.65
C GLY A 5 -13.01 -23.10 22.42
N GLU A 6 -12.50 -23.99 23.27
CA GLU A 6 -13.33 -24.84 24.13
C GLU A 6 -14.17 -24.00 25.11
N ARG A 7 -13.60 -22.96 25.76
CA ARG A 7 -14.38 -22.05 26.62
C ARG A 7 -15.55 -21.39 25.89
N LEU A 8 -15.33 -20.93 24.65
CA LEU A 8 -16.39 -20.33 23.82
C LEU A 8 -17.46 -21.37 23.46
N ARG A 9 -17.05 -22.57 23.09
CA ARG A 9 -17.95 -23.67 22.76
C ARG A 9 -18.79 -24.09 23.96
N GLU A 10 -18.17 -24.30 25.11
CA GLU A 10 -18.85 -24.67 26.35
C GLU A 10 -19.87 -23.60 26.75
N ALA A 11 -19.50 -22.32 26.66
CA ALA A 11 -20.42 -21.22 26.93
C ALA A 11 -21.61 -21.23 25.95
N ARG A 12 -21.38 -21.41 24.65
CA ARG A 12 -22.44 -21.54 23.63
C ARG A 12 -23.38 -22.71 23.95
N GLU A 13 -22.83 -23.88 24.20
CA GLU A 13 -23.60 -25.10 24.49
C GLU A 13 -24.37 -24.97 25.82
N SER A 14 -23.80 -24.29 26.83
CA SER A 14 -24.45 -24.08 28.13
C SER A 14 -25.72 -23.23 28.07
N ILE A 15 -25.78 -22.28 27.12
CA ILE A 15 -26.95 -21.43 26.88
C ILE A 15 -27.87 -21.99 25.79
N GLY A 16 -27.50 -23.13 25.19
CA GLY A 16 -28.35 -23.91 24.28
C GLY A 16 -28.53 -23.33 22.89
N ILE A 17 -27.65 -22.44 22.44
CA ILE A 17 -27.74 -21.82 21.11
C ILE A 17 -26.93 -22.58 20.06
N SER A 18 -27.44 -22.57 18.83
CA SER A 18 -26.83 -23.21 17.68
C SER A 18 -25.76 -22.35 17.01
N ILE A 19 -24.90 -22.99 16.22
CA ILE A 19 -23.90 -22.28 15.39
C ILE A 19 -24.60 -21.36 14.38
N ASP A 20 -25.75 -21.79 13.84
CA ASP A 20 -26.55 -21.03 12.88
C ASP A 20 -27.03 -19.71 13.48
N GLU A 21 -27.54 -19.73 14.72
CA GLU A 21 -27.98 -18.52 15.44
C GLU A 21 -26.83 -17.55 15.68
N VAL A 22 -25.67 -18.06 16.15
CA VAL A 22 -24.47 -17.24 16.36
C VAL A 22 -24.00 -16.63 15.03
N SER A 23 -24.03 -17.41 13.94
CA SER A 23 -23.65 -16.97 12.60
C SER A 23 -24.53 -15.82 12.11
N GLU A 24 -25.85 -15.95 12.28
CA GLU A 24 -26.81 -14.92 11.90
C GLU A 24 -26.66 -13.64 12.73
N ASP A 25 -26.45 -13.76 14.05
CA ASP A 25 -26.36 -12.61 14.94
C ASP A 25 -25.04 -11.85 14.83
N LEU A 26 -23.92 -12.57 14.75
CA LEU A 26 -22.57 -11.98 14.65
C LEU A 26 -22.16 -11.64 13.21
N LYS A 27 -22.96 -12.05 12.21
CA LYS A 27 -22.62 -11.91 10.78
C LYS A 27 -21.28 -12.57 10.43
N LEU A 28 -21.02 -13.70 11.07
CA LEU A 28 -19.85 -14.54 10.83
C LEU A 28 -20.26 -15.78 10.06
N ASP A 29 -19.38 -16.30 9.22
CA ASP A 29 -19.64 -17.56 8.54
C ASP A 29 -19.64 -18.71 9.55
N GLN A 30 -20.46 -19.74 9.34
CA GLN A 30 -20.54 -20.88 10.27
C GLN A 30 -19.18 -21.56 10.43
N GLU A 31 -18.44 -21.65 9.33
CA GLU A 31 -17.08 -22.18 9.30
C GLU A 31 -16.12 -21.36 10.17
N GLN A 32 -16.29 -20.04 10.26
CA GLN A 32 -15.49 -19.20 11.14
C GLN A 32 -15.77 -19.52 12.61
N ILE A 33 -17.04 -19.69 13.00
CA ILE A 33 -17.41 -20.05 14.37
C ILE A 33 -16.83 -21.40 14.76
N ILE A 34 -16.98 -22.40 13.88
CA ILE A 34 -16.42 -23.75 14.07
C ILE A 34 -14.89 -23.69 14.21
N ASN A 35 -14.21 -22.89 13.38
CA ASN A 35 -12.77 -22.74 13.47
C ASN A 35 -12.30 -22.01 14.73
N VAL A 36 -13.06 -21.02 15.23
CA VAL A 36 -12.77 -20.38 16.53
C VAL A 36 -12.93 -21.40 17.66
N GLU A 37 -14.03 -22.15 17.70
CA GLU A 37 -14.31 -23.16 18.73
C GLU A 37 -13.28 -24.30 18.73
N ASN A 38 -12.81 -24.73 17.56
CA ASN A 38 -11.74 -25.72 17.43
C ASN A 38 -10.33 -25.16 17.69
N GLY A 39 -10.21 -23.84 17.88
CA GLY A 39 -8.93 -23.16 18.04
C GLY A 39 -8.02 -23.23 16.80
N ASN A 40 -8.61 -23.32 15.60
CA ASN A 40 -7.90 -23.40 14.32
C ASN A 40 -7.48 -22.01 13.84
N VAL A 41 -6.29 -21.55 14.27
CA VAL A 41 -5.76 -20.22 13.92
C VAL A 41 -5.47 -20.08 12.42
N ASP A 42 -5.08 -21.17 11.76
CA ASP A 42 -4.65 -21.16 10.36
C ASP A 42 -5.80 -20.89 9.38
N ALA A 43 -7.06 -21.06 9.82
CA ALA A 43 -8.24 -20.72 9.03
C ALA A 43 -8.50 -19.21 8.92
N PHE A 44 -7.81 -18.40 9.73
CA PHE A 44 -8.02 -16.96 9.76
C PHE A 44 -6.96 -16.24 8.94
N LYS A 45 -7.40 -15.25 8.16
CA LYS A 45 -6.53 -14.43 7.31
C LYS A 45 -5.43 -13.72 8.11
N ASP A 46 -5.78 -13.24 9.30
CA ASP A 46 -4.88 -12.54 10.19
C ASP A 46 -5.37 -12.63 11.64
N ILE A 47 -4.41 -12.43 12.55
CA ILE A 47 -4.60 -12.51 14.00
C ILE A 47 -5.53 -11.42 14.54
N PHE A 48 -5.62 -10.27 13.86
CA PHE A 48 -6.49 -9.18 14.30
C PHE A 48 -7.97 -9.57 14.15
N ASN A 49 -8.35 -10.16 13.01
CA ASN A 49 -9.71 -10.65 12.82
C ASN A 49 -10.08 -11.72 13.84
N LEU A 50 -9.18 -12.67 14.10
CA LEU A 50 -9.40 -13.69 15.12
C LEU A 50 -9.61 -13.08 16.51
N LYS A 51 -8.79 -12.10 16.90
CA LYS A 51 -8.96 -11.35 18.16
C LYS A 51 -10.32 -10.65 18.25
N TYR A 52 -10.76 -10.00 17.16
CA TYR A 52 -12.07 -9.36 17.10
C TYR A 52 -13.21 -10.36 17.23
N PHE A 53 -13.12 -11.51 16.56
CA PHE A 53 -14.13 -12.56 16.64
C PHE A 53 -14.23 -13.14 18.05
N ILE A 54 -13.09 -13.43 18.70
CA ILE A 54 -13.09 -13.91 20.10
C ILE A 54 -13.77 -12.89 21.01
N ARG A 55 -13.44 -11.60 20.88
CA ARG A 55 -14.04 -10.52 21.69
C ARG A 55 -15.55 -10.42 21.50
N ASP A 56 -15.99 -10.38 20.25
CA ASP A 56 -17.40 -10.18 19.93
C ASP A 56 -18.23 -11.42 20.28
N TYR A 57 -17.66 -12.61 20.09
CA TYR A 57 -18.28 -13.86 20.47
C TYR A 57 -18.37 -14.02 22.00
N ALA A 58 -17.30 -13.72 22.75
CA ALA A 58 -17.32 -13.70 24.21
C ALA A 58 -18.41 -12.76 24.75
N LYS A 59 -18.49 -11.54 24.21
CA LYS A 59 -19.53 -10.56 24.56
C LYS A 59 -20.93 -11.11 24.31
N TYR A 60 -21.14 -11.77 23.18
CA TYR A 60 -22.43 -12.35 22.81
C TYR A 60 -22.85 -13.50 23.72
N LEU A 61 -21.89 -14.33 24.15
CA LEU A 61 -22.11 -15.44 25.08
C LEU A 61 -22.22 -15.00 26.55
N GLY A 62 -22.09 -13.70 26.85
CA GLY A 62 -22.12 -13.19 28.22
C GLY A 62 -20.86 -13.48 29.03
N LEU A 63 -19.76 -13.84 28.37
CA LEU A 63 -18.45 -13.97 28.98
C LEU A 63 -17.79 -12.59 29.16
N ASP A 64 -16.78 -12.52 30.03
CA ASP A 64 -15.92 -11.34 30.14
C ASP A 64 -15.04 -11.26 28.88
N LYS A 65 -15.36 -10.31 27.99
CA LYS A 65 -14.64 -10.12 26.73
C LYS A 65 -13.23 -9.58 26.93
N GLU A 66 -12.98 -8.84 28.02
CA GLU A 66 -11.65 -8.33 28.34
C GLU A 66 -10.75 -9.49 28.77
N GLU A 67 -11.24 -10.37 29.66
CA GLU A 67 -10.54 -11.59 30.07
C GLU A 67 -10.22 -12.49 28.86
N MET A 68 -11.21 -12.75 28.00
CA MET A 68 -11.02 -13.60 26.81
C MET A 68 -10.01 -13.02 25.80
N VAL A 69 -9.94 -11.69 25.71
CA VAL A 69 -8.93 -11.00 24.89
C VAL A 69 -7.54 -11.09 25.52
N ASP A 70 -7.44 -11.03 26.84
CA ASP A 70 -6.17 -11.14 27.55
C ASP A 70 -5.59 -12.56 27.45
N ASP A 71 -6.42 -13.59 27.60
CA ASP A 71 -6.05 -14.99 27.33
C ASP A 71 -5.51 -15.17 25.90
N PHE A 72 -6.15 -14.52 24.93
CA PHE A 72 -5.69 -14.56 23.55
C PHE A 72 -4.36 -13.83 23.35
N ASN A 73 -4.14 -12.71 24.04
CA ASN A 73 -2.87 -11.98 23.99
C ASN A 73 -1.74 -12.79 24.62
N GLU A 74 -2.00 -13.49 25.72
CA GLU A 74 -1.04 -14.41 26.35
C GLU A 74 -0.69 -15.55 25.40
N TYR A 75 -1.70 -16.20 24.80
CA TYR A 75 -1.48 -17.20 23.76
C TYR A 75 -0.59 -16.68 22.62
N LEU A 76 -0.85 -15.46 22.13
CA LEU A 76 -0.09 -14.86 21.04
C LEU A 76 1.36 -14.54 21.46
N PHE A 77 1.57 -14.07 22.69
CA PHE A 77 2.91 -13.84 23.23
C PHE A 77 3.69 -15.16 23.32
N ASP A 78 3.04 -16.22 23.80
CA ASP A 78 3.63 -17.56 23.89
C ASP A 78 3.97 -18.14 22.51
N TYR A 79 3.11 -17.91 21.52
CA TYR A 79 3.32 -18.34 20.14
C TYR A 79 4.50 -17.60 19.50
N THR A 80 4.57 -16.28 19.66
CA THR A 80 5.60 -15.45 19.03
C THR A 80 6.96 -15.53 19.73
N SER A 81 6.99 -15.75 21.04
CA SER A 81 8.24 -15.94 21.81
C SER A 81 8.94 -17.27 21.51
N LYS A 82 8.18 -18.28 21.06
CA LYS A 82 8.70 -19.58 20.61
C LYS A 82 9.30 -19.54 19.20
N LEU A 83 9.14 -18.43 18.47
CA LEU A 83 9.63 -18.29 17.10
C LEU A 83 11.14 -17.95 17.11
N SER A 84 11.97 -18.86 16.58
CA SER A 84 13.40 -18.59 16.40
C SER A 84 13.60 -17.50 15.33
N LEU A 85 14.55 -16.58 15.55
CA LEU A 85 14.94 -15.57 14.56
C LEU A 85 15.37 -16.21 13.22
N GLU A 86 15.87 -17.45 13.26
CA GLU A 86 16.27 -18.21 12.08
C GLU A 86 15.08 -18.66 11.22
N ASP A 87 13.97 -19.06 11.85
CA ASP A 87 12.75 -19.49 11.16
C ASP A 87 12.06 -18.31 10.47
N ILE A 88 12.02 -17.15 11.15
CA ILE A 88 11.52 -15.89 10.58
C ILE A 88 12.34 -15.51 9.33
N LYS A 89 13.66 -15.56 9.43
CA LYS A 89 14.56 -15.19 8.31
C LYS A 89 14.38 -16.13 7.11
N LYS A 90 14.15 -17.42 7.36
CA LYS A 90 13.91 -18.43 6.33
C LYS A 90 12.58 -18.19 5.60
N GLU A 91 11.49 -17.92 6.32
CA GLU A 91 10.20 -17.61 5.71
C GLU A 91 10.20 -16.29 4.94
N VAL A 92 10.88 -15.26 5.45
CA VAL A 92 11.03 -13.96 4.75
C VAL A 92 11.82 -14.15 3.45
N SER A 93 12.85 -15.00 3.44
CA SER A 93 13.67 -15.26 2.24
C SER A 93 12.91 -16.01 1.14
N LEU A 94 11.83 -16.74 1.49
CA LEU A 94 11.00 -17.49 0.54
C LEU A 94 9.87 -16.63 -0.08
N LYS A 95 9.59 -15.45 0.48
CA LYS A 95 8.51 -14.55 0.04
C LYS A 95 9.00 -13.33 -0.76
N ASP A 96 10.30 -13.23 -1.06
CA ASP A 96 10.95 -12.08 -1.71
C ASP A 96 10.87 -12.06 -3.26
N ASP A 97 9.81 -12.64 -3.85
CA ASP A 97 9.54 -12.53 -5.30
C ASP A 97 8.48 -11.47 -5.65
N GLY A 98 7.94 -10.77 -4.64
CA GLY A 98 6.94 -9.70 -4.83
C GLY A 98 7.56 -8.33 -5.12
N PRO A 99 6.87 -7.42 -5.84
CA PRO A 99 7.36 -6.06 -6.04
C PRO A 99 7.54 -5.39 -4.68
N ARG A 100 8.75 -4.90 -4.41
CA ARG A 100 9.10 -4.19 -3.17
C ARG A 100 8.12 -3.04 -2.95
N ILE A 101 7.28 -3.16 -1.94
CA ILE A 101 6.36 -2.09 -1.52
C ILE A 101 7.24 -0.96 -0.96
N GLN A 102 7.57 0.02 -1.80
CA GLN A 102 8.23 1.23 -1.34
C GLN A 102 7.20 2.09 -0.62
N SER A 103 7.55 2.58 0.56
CA SER A 103 6.64 3.46 1.30
C SER A 103 6.51 4.79 0.55
N PRO A 104 5.33 5.43 0.57
CA PRO A 104 5.13 6.73 -0.07
C PRO A 104 6.05 7.84 0.45
N TYR A 105 6.81 7.59 1.53
CA TYR A 105 7.77 8.50 2.14
C TYR A 105 9.23 8.27 1.69
N THR A 106 9.52 7.20 0.94
CA THR A 106 10.87 6.94 0.38
C THR A 106 11.00 7.29 -1.10
N LEU A 107 10.02 7.99 -1.67
CA LEU A 107 10.08 8.44 -3.05
C LEU A 107 11.09 9.59 -3.18
N GLU A 108 12.30 9.28 -3.62
CA GLU A 108 13.23 10.30 -4.12
C GLU A 108 12.75 10.72 -5.52
N SER A 109 12.08 11.88 -5.61
CA SER A 109 11.45 12.40 -6.81
C SER A 109 12.49 12.80 -7.87
N LYS A 110 12.96 11.82 -8.64
CA LYS A 110 13.90 12.01 -9.77
C LYS A 110 13.33 12.84 -10.93
N ASP A 111 12.06 13.25 -10.87
CA ASP A 111 11.36 13.93 -11.95
C ASP A 111 11.68 15.43 -12.06
N GLU A 112 12.12 16.09 -10.98
CA GLU A 112 12.45 17.53 -11.04
C GLU A 112 13.68 17.81 -11.92
N LYS A 113 14.68 16.93 -11.89
CA LYS A 113 15.89 17.07 -12.72
C LYS A 113 15.58 16.92 -14.21
N LYS A 114 14.65 16.02 -14.58
CA LYS A 114 14.22 15.85 -15.98
C LYS A 114 13.41 17.05 -16.49
N ARG A 115 12.53 17.61 -15.66
CA ARG A 115 11.73 18.79 -16.02
C ARG A 115 12.61 20.02 -16.24
N LEU A 116 13.62 20.24 -15.38
CA LEU A 116 14.60 21.32 -15.56
C LEU A 116 15.42 21.13 -16.84
N MET A 117 15.88 19.90 -17.12
CA MET A 117 16.62 19.60 -18.37
C MET A 117 15.79 19.93 -19.61
N LEU A 118 14.49 19.60 -19.61
CA LEU A 118 13.58 19.91 -20.73
C LEU A 118 13.42 21.43 -20.94
N THR A 119 13.33 22.21 -19.86
CA THR A 119 13.22 23.68 -19.98
C THR A 119 14.45 24.32 -20.62
N TYR A 120 15.66 23.84 -20.29
CA TYR A 120 16.88 24.35 -20.92
C TYR A 120 16.97 24.00 -22.40
N ILE A 121 16.51 22.81 -22.80
CA ILE A 121 16.47 22.39 -24.22
C ILE A 121 15.51 23.31 -25.01
N ILE A 122 14.32 23.58 -24.46
CA ILE A 122 13.33 24.47 -25.10
C ILE A 122 13.88 25.91 -25.21
N MET A 123 14.49 26.42 -24.15
CA MET A 123 15.09 27.75 -24.14
C MET A 123 16.22 27.89 -25.18
N GLY A 124 17.08 26.87 -25.30
CA GLY A 124 18.12 26.83 -26.32
C GLY A 124 17.57 26.84 -27.75
N LEU A 125 16.52 26.05 -28.03
CA LEU A 125 15.84 26.06 -29.33
C LEU A 125 15.24 27.43 -29.66
N LEU A 126 14.64 28.10 -28.67
CA LEU A 126 14.03 29.42 -28.84
C LEU A 126 15.09 30.48 -29.21
N LEU A 127 16.27 30.44 -28.56
CA LEU A 127 17.39 31.32 -28.89
C LEU A 127 17.92 31.12 -30.31
N VAL A 128 17.98 29.87 -30.79
CA VAL A 128 18.41 29.57 -32.18
C VAL A 128 17.42 30.14 -33.19
N VAL A 129 16.11 30.00 -32.94
CA VAL A 129 15.07 30.56 -33.82
C VAL A 129 15.12 32.08 -33.85
N ILE A 130 15.27 32.73 -32.69
CA ILE A 130 15.43 34.20 -32.61
C ILE A 130 16.70 34.63 -33.36
N GLY A 131 17.82 33.94 -33.15
CA GLY A 131 19.08 34.24 -33.84
C GLY A 131 18.96 34.12 -35.35
N TYR A 132 18.30 33.07 -35.85
CA TYR A 132 18.00 32.91 -37.27
C TYR A 132 17.19 34.09 -37.81
N PHE A 133 16.13 34.49 -37.10
CA PHE A 133 15.27 35.61 -37.50
C PHE A 133 16.05 36.93 -37.58
N VAL A 134 16.90 37.22 -36.60
CA VAL A 134 17.78 38.40 -36.58
C VAL A 134 18.76 38.39 -37.75
N VAL A 135 19.37 37.24 -38.05
CA VAL A 135 20.27 37.10 -39.21
C VAL A 135 19.52 37.35 -40.52
N THR A 136 18.33 36.76 -40.69
CA THR A 136 17.51 37.01 -41.89
C THR A 136 17.05 38.46 -42.00
N MET A 137 16.76 39.12 -40.87
CA MET A 137 16.36 40.53 -40.84
C MET A 137 17.53 41.46 -41.19
N ILE A 138 18.75 41.16 -40.76
CA ILE A 138 19.95 41.96 -41.10
C ILE A 138 20.35 41.77 -42.56
N ILE A 139 20.33 40.53 -43.07
CA ILE A 139 20.70 40.24 -44.47
C ILE A 139 19.66 40.83 -45.42
N GLY A 140 18.36 40.65 -45.15
CA GLY A 140 17.29 41.20 -46.00
C GLY A 140 17.30 42.72 -46.08
N ASN A 141 17.79 43.42 -45.04
CA ASN A 141 17.90 44.88 -45.06
C ASN A 141 19.06 45.40 -45.92
N ASN A 142 20.08 44.57 -46.20
CA ASN A 142 21.25 44.97 -47.00
C ASN A 142 21.03 44.81 -48.51
N ASP A 143 20.16 43.88 -48.93
CA ASP A 143 19.84 43.69 -50.36
C ASP A 143 19.03 44.88 -50.90
N ASP A 144 18.08 45.43 -50.11
CA ASP A 144 17.30 46.63 -50.48
C ASP A 144 18.16 47.91 -50.61
N ILE A 145 19.28 48.00 -49.88
CA ILE A 145 20.19 49.15 -49.94
C ILE A 145 21.13 49.04 -51.16
N ASN A 146 21.60 47.85 -51.52
CA ASN A 146 22.50 47.66 -52.65
C ASN A 146 21.80 47.91 -53.99
N ASP A 147 20.54 47.48 -54.16
CA ASP A 147 19.78 47.73 -55.39
C ASP A 147 19.45 49.22 -55.60
N GLN A 148 19.25 50.00 -54.52
CA GLN A 148 19.07 51.46 -54.62
C GLN A 148 20.35 52.22 -54.94
N ILE A 149 21.52 51.72 -54.53
CA ILE A 149 22.82 52.34 -54.85
C ILE A 149 23.19 52.07 -56.32
N VAL A 150 23.03 50.83 -56.79
CA VAL A 150 23.33 50.44 -58.19
C VAL A 150 22.42 51.17 -59.19
N MET A 151 21.13 51.37 -58.88
CA MET A 151 20.20 52.12 -59.75
C MET A 151 20.46 53.63 -59.79
N ARG A 152 21.25 54.19 -58.85
CA ARG A 152 21.55 55.61 -58.77
C ARG A 152 22.83 56.01 -59.53
N ASP A 153 23.74 55.05 -59.77
CA ASP A 153 25.00 55.26 -60.50
C ASP A 153 24.89 55.05 -62.02
N VAL A 154 23.71 54.68 -62.55
CA VAL A 154 23.45 54.44 -63.99
C VAL A 154 22.69 55.61 -64.65
N LYS A 155 22.89 56.85 -64.22
CA LYS A 155 22.33 58.04 -64.90
C LYS A 155 23.37 59.10 -65.23
#